data_AF-A0A067DDS3-F1
#
_entry.id   AF-A0A067DDS3-F1
#
_cell.length_a   1.000
_cell.length_b   1.000
_cell.length_c   1.000
_cell.angle_alpha   90.00
_cell.angle_beta   90.00
_cell.angle_gamma   90.00
#
_symmetry.space_group_name_H-M   'P 1'
#
loop_
_entity.id
_entity.type
_entity.pdbx_description
1 polymer ?
#
loop_
_entity_poly.entity_id
_entity_poly.type
_entity_poly.pdbx_seq_one_letter_code
_entity_poly.pdbx_strand_id
1 'polypeptide(L)'
;MKAIADLLVDSTDGEGNNILHLAGKLAPPDRLNVVSGSALQMQRELLWFQAVKKVVPRKLAEAKNKKGLTPRALFSEQHRDLKEKGEKWMKDTASSCMIVATLIATVVFAAALTVPGGNKEDTGLPFFLHNVSFKIFAVSNVISLVASTLSIVVFLSLVTPRYAEKDFLSLLPRKLYVGLGTLFIAIAAMMVVFSATSFIVFTDGSTWIAILVIVVPSVPAILFFYLHFRLFDDILRSVFVSDYLIPKCKTSLFYKEGETKVKQQKKTKQLNGNFTIQCACSTNV
;
A
#
# COMPACT_ATOMS: atom_id res chain seq x y z
N MET A 1 12.15 -27.60 -24.18
CA MET A 1 11.84 -26.20 -23.78
C MET A 1 13.03 -25.25 -23.92
N LYS A 2 14.24 -25.60 -23.45
CA LYS A 2 15.43 -24.70 -23.53
C LYS A 2 15.79 -24.26 -24.96
N ALA A 3 15.82 -25.21 -25.91
CA ALA A 3 16.12 -24.92 -27.32
C ALA A 3 15.10 -24.01 -28.03
N ILE A 4 13.81 -24.03 -27.64
CA ILE A 4 12.78 -23.16 -28.23
C ILE A 4 12.91 -21.73 -27.69
N ALA A 5 13.24 -21.59 -26.40
CA ALA A 5 13.51 -20.28 -25.80
C ALA A 5 14.74 -19.61 -26.44
N ASP A 6 15.81 -20.37 -26.68
CA ASP A 6 17.02 -19.86 -27.32
C ASP A 6 16.77 -19.42 -28.78
N LEU A 7 15.91 -20.15 -29.51
CA LEU A 7 15.54 -19.83 -30.91
C LEU A 7 14.63 -18.58 -31.00
N LEU A 8 13.72 -18.40 -30.04
CA LEU A 8 12.87 -17.21 -29.96
C LEU A 8 13.64 -15.95 -29.53
N VAL A 9 14.71 -16.11 -28.74
CA VAL A 9 15.57 -15.02 -28.26
C VAL A 9 16.35 -14.38 -29.43
N ASP A 10 16.79 -15.17 -30.42
CA ASP A 10 17.52 -14.65 -31.60
C ASP A 10 16.61 -14.16 -32.74
N SER A 11 15.31 -14.44 -32.68
CA SER A 11 14.35 -13.99 -33.70
C SER A 11 13.92 -12.54 -33.50
N THR A 12 13.86 -11.77 -34.60
CA THR A 12 13.29 -10.42 -34.63
C THR A 12 12.15 -10.35 -35.64
N ASP A 13 11.14 -9.53 -35.37
CA ASP A 13 10.03 -9.31 -36.32
C ASP A 13 10.45 -8.41 -37.50
N GLY A 14 9.52 -8.18 -38.44
CA GLY A 14 9.77 -7.32 -39.60
C GLY A 14 10.12 -5.87 -39.26
N GLU A 15 9.89 -5.40 -38.03
CA GLU A 15 10.26 -4.07 -37.53
C GLU A 15 11.58 -4.08 -36.72
N GLY A 16 12.25 -5.23 -36.62
CA GLY A 16 13.44 -5.41 -35.79
C GLY A 16 13.14 -5.46 -34.29
N ASN A 17 11.90 -5.74 -33.89
CA ASN A 17 11.53 -5.93 -32.50
C ASN A 17 11.95 -7.34 -32.05
N ASN A 18 12.73 -7.42 -30.97
CA ASN A 18 12.98 -8.67 -30.26
C ASN A 18 11.82 -8.99 -29.30
N ILE A 19 11.88 -10.16 -28.65
CA ILE A 19 10.84 -10.62 -27.71
C ILE A 19 10.52 -9.60 -26.59
N LEU A 20 11.50 -8.80 -26.12
CA LEU A 20 11.23 -7.79 -25.09
C LEU A 20 10.53 -6.54 -25.64
N HIS A 21 10.78 -6.17 -26.89
CA HIS A 21 9.99 -5.13 -27.57
C HIS A 21 8.54 -5.57 -27.74
N LEU A 22 8.31 -6.83 -28.13
CA LEU A 22 6.98 -7.40 -28.28
C LEU A 22 6.23 -7.42 -26.94
N ALA A 23 6.91 -7.81 -25.85
CA ALA A 23 6.38 -7.72 -24.50
C ALA A 23 6.13 -6.28 -24.03
N GLY A 24 6.69 -5.28 -24.73
CA GLY A 24 6.47 -3.86 -24.46
C GLY A 24 5.39 -3.20 -25.31
N LYS A 25 4.78 -3.91 -26.26
CA LYS A 25 3.60 -3.43 -26.99
C LYS A 25 2.35 -3.58 -26.12
N LEU A 26 1.45 -2.61 -26.20
CA LEU A 26 0.19 -2.63 -25.43
C LEU A 26 -0.68 -3.81 -25.88
N ALA A 27 -1.25 -4.54 -24.92
CA ALA A 27 -2.16 -5.65 -25.21
C ALA A 27 -3.44 -5.18 -25.95
N PRO A 28 -4.11 -6.05 -26.73
CA PRO A 28 -5.38 -5.72 -27.39
C PRO A 28 -6.51 -5.43 -26.38
N PRO A 29 -7.48 -4.55 -26.72
CA PRO A 29 -8.59 -4.11 -25.85
C PRO A 29 -9.37 -5.24 -25.20
N ASP A 30 -9.51 -6.37 -25.88
CA ASP A 30 -10.21 -7.56 -25.40
C ASP A 30 -9.55 -8.18 -24.16
N ARG A 31 -8.24 -7.95 -23.97
CA ARG A 31 -7.45 -8.35 -22.80
C ARG A 31 -7.28 -7.22 -21.77
N LEU A 32 -7.66 -5.98 -22.11
CA LEU A 32 -7.56 -4.80 -21.23
C LEU A 32 -8.59 -4.82 -20.09
N ASN A 33 -9.79 -5.41 -20.29
CA ASN A 33 -10.91 -5.36 -19.33
C ASN A 33 -10.87 -6.39 -18.18
N VAL A 34 -9.78 -7.14 -18.01
CA VAL A 34 -9.74 -8.27 -17.06
C VAL A 34 -9.49 -7.83 -15.61
N VAL A 35 -8.92 -6.63 -15.40
CA VAL A 35 -8.48 -6.15 -14.07
C VAL A 35 -9.25 -4.90 -13.66
N SER A 36 -9.58 -4.78 -12.38
CA SER A 36 -10.25 -3.60 -11.84
C SER A 36 -9.37 -2.34 -11.93
N GLY A 37 -9.67 -1.46 -12.88
CA GLY A 37 -9.06 -0.12 -12.98
C GLY A 37 -7.75 -0.05 -13.78
N SER A 38 -7.55 1.10 -14.44
CA SER A 38 -6.40 1.39 -15.30
C SER A 38 -5.05 1.34 -14.58
N ALA A 39 -5.01 1.61 -13.27
CA ALA A 39 -3.76 1.57 -12.49
C ALA A 39 -3.27 0.14 -12.25
N LEU A 40 -4.17 -0.77 -11.87
CA LEU A 40 -3.83 -2.19 -11.68
C LEU A 40 -3.50 -2.86 -13.02
N GLN A 41 -4.13 -2.38 -14.08
CA GLN A 41 -3.77 -2.78 -15.42
C GLN A 41 -2.34 -2.32 -15.80
N MET A 42 -2.01 -1.04 -15.59
CA MET A 42 -0.65 -0.53 -15.81
C MET A 42 0.40 -1.35 -15.03
N GLN A 43 0.09 -1.68 -13.77
CA GLN A 43 0.92 -2.55 -12.95
C GLN A 43 1.15 -3.92 -13.62
N ARG A 44 0.09 -4.56 -14.14
CA ARG A 44 0.18 -5.88 -14.77
C ARG A 44 1.06 -5.87 -16.01
N GLU A 45 0.85 -4.91 -16.92
CA GLU A 45 1.68 -4.79 -18.13
C GLU A 45 3.16 -4.56 -17.76
N LEU A 46 3.42 -3.77 -16.72
CA LEU A 46 4.76 -3.51 -16.24
C LEU A 46 5.40 -4.75 -15.56
N LEU A 47 4.61 -5.55 -14.82
CA LEU A 47 5.06 -6.82 -14.24
C LEU A 47 5.41 -7.84 -15.32
N TRP A 48 4.57 -7.94 -16.37
CA TRP A 48 4.84 -8.80 -17.53
C TRP A 48 6.13 -8.38 -18.24
N PHE A 49 6.29 -7.09 -18.52
CA PHE A 49 7.51 -6.56 -19.12
C PHE A 49 8.75 -6.87 -18.27
N GLN A 50 8.67 -6.76 -16.93
CA GLN A 50 9.78 -7.13 -16.05
C GLN A 50 10.05 -8.63 -16.02
N ALA A 51 9.02 -9.48 -16.04
CA ALA A 51 9.17 -10.92 -16.07
C ALA A 51 9.92 -11.35 -17.34
N VAL A 52 9.52 -10.85 -18.51
CA VAL A 52 10.21 -11.12 -19.78
C VAL A 52 11.64 -10.56 -19.76
N LYS A 53 11.84 -9.34 -19.23
CA LYS A 53 13.16 -8.72 -19.12
C LYS A 53 14.16 -9.56 -18.31
N LYS A 54 13.70 -10.30 -17.30
CA LYS A 54 14.57 -11.17 -16.47
C LYS A 54 15.06 -12.41 -17.21
N VAL A 55 14.32 -12.87 -18.22
CA VAL A 55 14.64 -14.09 -18.98
C VAL A 55 15.55 -13.78 -20.17
N VAL A 56 15.44 -12.58 -20.75
CA VAL A 56 16.24 -12.22 -21.93
C VAL A 56 17.66 -11.77 -21.58
N PRO A 57 18.65 -12.07 -22.43
CA PRO A 57 20.00 -11.52 -22.30
C PRO A 57 20.02 -9.99 -22.32
N ARG A 58 20.96 -9.39 -21.58
CA ARG A 58 21.09 -7.93 -21.49
C ARG A 58 21.27 -7.24 -22.85
N LYS A 59 21.93 -7.90 -23.80
CA LYS A 59 22.11 -7.43 -25.18
C LYS A 59 20.77 -7.12 -25.84
N LEU A 60 19.74 -7.95 -25.64
CA LEU A 60 18.40 -7.71 -26.19
C LEU A 60 17.64 -6.63 -25.44
N ALA A 61 17.91 -6.47 -24.14
CA ALA A 61 17.29 -5.42 -23.34
C ALA A 61 17.74 -4.01 -23.74
N GLU A 62 18.92 -3.90 -24.36
CA GLU A 62 19.52 -2.64 -24.82
C GLU A 62 19.50 -2.50 -26.36
N ALA A 63 19.13 -3.56 -27.09
CA ALA A 63 19.02 -3.54 -28.55
C ALA A 63 17.98 -2.52 -29.01
N LYS A 64 18.22 -1.91 -30.17
CA LYS A 64 17.29 -0.96 -30.79
C LYS A 64 16.56 -1.62 -31.95
N ASN A 65 15.27 -1.36 -32.08
CA ASN A 65 14.50 -1.74 -33.26
C ASN A 65 14.80 -0.82 -34.46
N LYS A 66 14.14 -1.03 -35.60
CA LYS A 66 14.33 -0.20 -36.82
C LYS A 66 13.96 1.28 -36.61
N LYS A 67 13.13 1.59 -35.60
CA LYS A 67 12.78 2.97 -35.21
C LYS A 67 13.80 3.59 -34.25
N GLY A 68 14.89 2.88 -33.91
CA GLY A 68 15.92 3.34 -32.99
C GLY A 68 15.51 3.29 -31.50
N LEU A 69 14.36 2.68 -31.18
CA LEU A 69 13.84 2.59 -29.81
C LEU A 69 14.37 1.33 -29.12
N THR A 70 14.69 1.44 -27.83
CA THR A 70 14.93 0.28 -26.96
C THR A 70 13.60 -0.31 -26.49
N PRO A 71 13.57 -1.56 -25.98
CA PRO A 71 12.34 -2.15 -25.46
C PRO A 71 11.70 -1.31 -24.36
N ARG A 72 12.52 -0.67 -23.51
CA ARG A 72 12.02 0.20 -22.43
C ARG A 72 11.45 1.50 -22.97
N ALA A 73 12.09 2.12 -23.96
CA ALA A 73 11.58 3.33 -24.59
C ALA A 73 10.24 3.06 -25.30
N LEU A 74 10.16 1.95 -26.05
CA LEU A 74 8.93 1.51 -26.70
C LEU A 74 7.82 1.26 -25.67
N PHE A 75 8.10 0.57 -24.56
CA PHE A 75 7.12 0.34 -23.49
C PHE A 75 6.54 1.66 -22.97
N SER A 76 7.40 2.62 -22.61
CA SER A 76 6.97 3.92 -22.09
C SER A 76 6.13 4.72 -23.08
N GLU A 77 6.45 4.64 -24.37
CA GLU A 77 5.68 5.29 -25.43
C GLU A 77 4.29 4.64 -25.59
N GLN A 78 4.23 3.30 -25.67
CA GLN A 78 2.99 2.54 -25.87
C GLN A 78 2.04 2.60 -24.67
N HIS A 79 2.57 2.79 -23.46
CA HIS A 79 1.79 2.77 -22.22
C HIS A 79 1.56 4.17 -21.62
N ARG A 80 1.90 5.25 -22.35
CA ARG A 80 1.77 6.63 -21.85
C ARG A 80 0.34 6.96 -21.44
N ASP A 81 -0.62 6.69 -22.31
CA ASP A 81 -2.03 7.03 -22.06
C ASP A 81 -2.63 6.12 -20.98
N LEU A 82 -2.20 4.85 -20.89
CA LEU A 82 -2.62 3.94 -19.82
C LEU A 82 -2.07 4.40 -18.47
N LYS A 83 -0.82 4.87 -18.42
CA LYS A 83 -0.20 5.43 -17.22
C LYS A 83 -0.96 6.66 -16.73
N GLU A 84 -1.31 7.58 -17.63
CA GLU A 84 -2.08 8.77 -17.28
C GLU A 84 -3.48 8.41 -16.75
N LYS A 85 -4.19 7.51 -17.43
CA LYS A 85 -5.47 6.98 -16.94
C LYS A 85 -5.33 6.27 -15.61
N GLY A 86 -4.23 5.56 -15.38
CA GLY A 86 -3.93 4.86 -14.12
C GLY A 86 -3.66 5.83 -12.97
N GLU A 87 -2.89 6.88 -13.22
CA GLU A 87 -2.66 7.97 -12.27
C GLU A 87 -3.98 8.65 -11.88
N LYS A 88 -4.80 9.01 -12.87
CA LYS A 88 -6.10 9.62 -12.63
C LYS A 88 -7.01 8.71 -11.80
N TRP A 89 -7.14 7.45 -12.20
CA TRP A 89 -7.95 6.48 -11.45
C TRP A 89 -7.50 6.31 -10.00
N MET A 90 -6.18 6.28 -9.75
CA MET A 90 -5.65 6.18 -8.38
C MET A 90 -5.98 7.42 -7.55
N LYS A 91 -5.81 8.62 -8.12
CA LYS A 91 -6.15 9.88 -7.44
C LYS A 91 -7.64 10.00 -7.15
N ASP A 92 -8.50 9.68 -8.13
CA ASP A 92 -9.95 9.74 -7.98
C ASP A 92 -10.45 8.74 -6.93
N THR A 93 -9.91 7.52 -6.94
CA THR A 93 -10.22 6.49 -5.92
C THR A 93 -9.75 6.94 -4.54
N ALA A 94 -8.50 7.41 -4.41
CA ALA A 94 -7.95 7.88 -3.14
C ALA A 94 -8.74 9.07 -2.57
N SER A 95 -9.13 10.03 -3.42
CA SER A 95 -9.95 11.19 -3.03
C SER A 95 -11.32 10.74 -2.52
N SER A 96 -12.00 9.86 -3.25
CA SER A 96 -13.32 9.33 -2.87
C SER A 96 -13.26 8.59 -1.53
N CYS A 97 -12.27 7.72 -1.35
CA CYS A 97 -12.09 6.99 -0.09
C CYS A 97 -11.68 7.91 1.07
N MET A 98 -10.90 8.96 0.81
CA MET A 98 -10.54 9.97 1.82
C MET A 98 -11.76 10.75 2.31
N ILE A 99 -12.70 11.08 1.44
CA ILE A 99 -13.98 11.71 1.82
C ILE A 99 -14.76 10.79 2.75
N VAL A 100 -14.90 9.51 2.40
CA VAL A 100 -15.59 8.51 3.24
C VAL A 100 -14.90 8.35 4.59
N ALA A 101 -13.57 8.22 4.61
CA ALA A 101 -12.80 8.14 5.84
C ALA A 101 -13.01 9.38 6.72
N THR A 102 -12.90 10.57 6.13
CA THR A 102 -13.11 11.85 6.82
C THR A 102 -14.50 11.91 7.46
N LEU A 103 -15.55 11.50 6.74
CA LEU A 103 -16.91 11.42 7.27
C LEU A 103 -17.03 10.45 8.46
N ILE A 104 -16.37 9.29 8.39
CA ILE A 104 -16.34 8.34 9.52
C ILE A 104 -15.61 8.98 10.72
N ALA A 105 -14.48 9.62 10.49
CA ALA A 105 -13.70 10.26 11.55
C ALA A 105 -14.52 11.35 12.26
N THR A 106 -15.25 12.19 11.50
CA THR A 106 -16.07 13.26 12.09
C THR A 106 -17.23 12.71 12.90
N VAL A 107 -17.96 11.71 12.38
CA VAL A 107 -19.11 11.11 13.10
C VAL A 107 -18.67 10.42 14.39
N VAL A 108 -17.59 9.65 14.33
CA VAL A 108 -17.08 8.88 15.48
C VAL A 108 -16.41 9.82 16.50
N PHE A 109 -15.81 10.93 16.06
CA PHE A 109 -15.29 11.96 16.94
C PHE A 109 -16.42 12.68 17.68
N ALA A 110 -17.49 13.07 16.96
CA ALA A 110 -18.68 13.65 17.59
C ALA A 110 -19.30 12.68 18.59
N ALA A 111 -19.45 11.40 18.24
CA ALA A 111 -19.96 10.36 19.13
C ALA A 111 -19.10 10.19 20.40
N ALA A 112 -17.77 10.37 20.31
CA ALA A 112 -16.87 10.34 21.46
C ALA A 112 -17.19 11.46 22.47
N LEU A 113 -17.55 12.64 21.98
CA LEU A 113 -17.87 13.82 22.79
C LEU A 113 -19.30 13.74 23.33
N THR A 114 -20.23 13.19 22.56
CA THR A 114 -21.64 13.01 22.96
C THR A 114 -21.84 11.62 23.56
N VAL A 115 -21.27 11.40 24.75
CA VAL A 115 -21.32 10.12 25.45
C VAL A 115 -22.77 9.61 25.58
N PRO A 116 -23.10 8.42 25.04
CA PRO A 116 -24.46 7.89 25.13
C PRO A 116 -24.84 7.62 26.59
N GLY A 117 -26.01 8.13 26.99
CA GLY A 117 -26.51 8.06 28.37
C GLY A 117 -26.10 9.23 29.27
N GLY A 118 -25.27 10.15 28.79
CA GLY A 118 -24.83 11.33 29.56
C GLY A 118 -23.89 11.01 30.72
N ASN A 119 -23.61 12.04 31.51
CA ASN A 119 -22.72 11.98 32.67
C ASN A 119 -23.53 12.08 33.96
N LYS A 120 -23.08 11.41 35.03
CA LYS A 120 -23.65 11.56 36.37
C LYS A 120 -23.36 12.97 36.90
N GLU A 121 -24.39 13.67 37.37
CA GLU A 121 -24.29 15.05 37.86
C GLU A 121 -23.29 15.18 39.02
N ASP A 122 -23.20 14.16 39.87
CA ASP A 122 -22.41 14.19 41.11
C ASP A 122 -20.92 13.87 40.90
N THR A 123 -20.56 13.15 39.83
CA THR A 123 -19.18 12.65 39.61
C THR A 123 -18.59 13.04 38.25
N GLY A 124 -19.41 13.53 37.31
CA GLY A 124 -19.00 13.82 35.94
C GLY A 124 -18.65 12.59 35.10
N LEU A 125 -18.78 11.38 35.65
CA LEU A 125 -18.47 10.12 34.97
C LEU A 125 -19.63 9.67 34.07
N PRO A 126 -19.35 8.99 32.94
CA PRO A 126 -20.36 8.38 32.10
C PRO A 126 -21.34 7.50 32.90
N PHE A 127 -22.64 7.69 32.70
CA PHE A 127 -23.68 6.97 33.45
C PHE A 127 -23.52 5.44 33.34
N PHE A 128 -23.15 4.96 32.15
CA PHE A 128 -23.00 3.55 31.83
C PHE A 128 -21.56 3.02 31.92
N LEU A 129 -20.65 3.69 32.64
CA LEU A 129 -19.22 3.34 32.68
C LEU A 129 -18.91 1.86 33.01
N HIS A 130 -19.75 1.22 33.84
CA HIS A 130 -19.59 -0.18 34.23
C HIS A 130 -20.24 -1.19 33.27
N ASN A 131 -21.08 -0.74 32.34
CA ASN A 131 -21.76 -1.62 31.40
C ASN A 131 -20.82 -2.10 30.29
N VAL A 132 -20.95 -3.38 29.95
CA VAL A 132 -20.15 -4.02 28.89
C VAL A 132 -20.34 -3.30 27.55
N SER A 133 -21.57 -2.90 27.22
CA SER A 133 -21.89 -2.18 25.99
C SER A 133 -21.18 -0.82 25.88
N PHE A 134 -21.00 -0.12 27.00
CA PHE A 134 -20.28 1.16 27.02
C PHE A 134 -18.77 0.97 26.80
N LYS A 135 -18.18 -0.07 27.39
CA LYS A 135 -16.77 -0.41 27.15
C LYS A 135 -16.52 -0.79 25.68
N ILE A 136 -17.42 -1.57 25.09
CA ILE A 136 -17.38 -1.92 23.66
C ILE A 136 -17.49 -0.66 22.81
N PHE A 137 -18.46 0.21 23.10
CA PHE A 137 -18.60 1.50 22.44
C PHE A 137 -17.29 2.31 22.48
N ALA A 138 -16.71 2.53 23.65
CA ALA A 138 -15.52 3.35 23.80
C ALA A 138 -14.31 2.79 23.03
N VAL A 139 -14.06 1.47 23.13
CA VAL A 139 -12.93 0.83 22.45
C VAL A 139 -13.12 0.87 20.93
N SER A 140 -14.31 0.50 20.43
CA SER A 140 -14.60 0.52 18.99
C SER A 140 -14.54 1.94 18.42
N ASN A 141 -14.95 2.95 19.20
CA ASN A 141 -14.88 4.35 18.79
C ASN A 141 -13.43 4.80 18.56
N VAL A 142 -12.52 4.45 19.47
CA VAL A 142 -11.08 4.73 19.32
C VAL A 142 -10.49 3.99 18.11
N ILE A 143 -10.82 2.70 17.95
CA ILE A 143 -10.35 1.91 16.80
C ILE A 143 -10.81 2.57 15.48
N SER A 144 -12.08 2.98 15.40
CA SER A 144 -12.63 3.62 14.20
C SER A 144 -11.95 4.95 13.89
N LEU A 145 -11.68 5.79 14.90
CA LEU A 145 -10.96 7.06 14.72
C LEU A 145 -9.53 6.87 14.22
N VAL A 146 -8.78 5.97 14.85
CA VAL A 146 -7.38 5.71 14.50
C VAL A 146 -7.30 5.09 13.10
N ALA A 147 -8.14 4.10 12.82
CA ALA A 147 -8.18 3.44 11.51
C ALA A 147 -8.57 4.42 10.39
N SER A 148 -9.57 5.28 10.63
CA SER A 148 -9.97 6.30 9.65
C SER A 148 -8.86 7.33 9.42
N THR A 149 -8.24 7.85 10.48
CA THR A 149 -7.14 8.82 10.36
C THR A 149 -5.95 8.24 9.62
N LEU A 150 -5.59 6.98 9.91
CA LEU A 150 -4.53 6.27 9.19
C LEU A 150 -4.89 6.11 7.70
N SER A 151 -6.14 5.77 7.40
CA SER A 151 -6.64 5.68 6.03
C SER A 151 -6.51 7.02 5.29
N ILE A 152 -6.86 8.14 5.93
CA ILE A 152 -6.72 9.49 5.36
C ILE A 152 -5.26 9.78 5.03
N VAL A 153 -4.33 9.52 5.96
CA VAL A 153 -2.89 9.75 5.73
C VAL A 153 -2.37 8.91 4.57
N VAL A 154 -2.78 7.65 4.48
CA VAL A 154 -2.37 6.76 3.38
C VAL A 154 -2.92 7.24 2.04
N PHE A 155 -4.21 7.59 1.96
CA PHE A 155 -4.81 8.12 0.73
C PHE A 155 -4.25 9.49 0.34
N LEU A 156 -3.94 10.35 1.31
CA LEU A 156 -3.27 11.62 1.05
C LEU A 156 -1.91 11.38 0.41
N SER A 157 -1.17 10.39 0.92
CA SER A 157 0.11 9.97 0.34
C SER A 157 0.02 9.38 -1.07
N LEU A 158 -1.19 9.05 -1.56
CA LEU A 158 -1.44 8.69 -2.96
C LEU A 158 -1.72 9.94 -3.79
N VAL A 159 -2.44 10.94 -3.29
CA VAL A 159 -2.77 12.15 -4.06
C VAL A 159 -1.56 13.10 -4.22
N THR A 160 -0.64 13.14 -3.26
CA THR A 160 0.50 14.09 -3.24
C THR A 160 1.66 13.83 -4.25
N PRO A 161 2.14 12.60 -4.50
CA PRO A 161 3.35 12.38 -5.31
C PRO A 161 3.13 12.50 -6.83
N ARG A 162 4.23 12.81 -7.55
CA ARG A 162 4.32 12.61 -9.00
C ARG A 162 4.54 11.13 -9.30
N TYR A 163 3.65 10.51 -10.05
CA TYR A 163 3.68 9.08 -10.32
C TYR A 163 4.73 8.70 -11.38
N ALA A 164 5.76 7.94 -10.97
CA ALA A 164 6.66 7.27 -11.91
C ALA A 164 6.10 5.89 -12.30
N GLU A 165 6.43 5.39 -13.49
CA GLU A 165 5.98 4.05 -13.92
C GLU A 165 6.37 2.96 -12.92
N LYS A 166 7.57 3.04 -12.35
CA LYS A 166 8.09 2.05 -11.39
C LYS A 166 7.26 1.98 -10.12
N ASP A 167 6.60 3.06 -9.73
CA ASP A 167 5.81 3.11 -8.50
C ASP A 167 4.55 2.25 -8.62
N PHE A 168 4.02 2.07 -9.85
CA PHE A 168 2.87 1.20 -10.12
C PHE A 168 3.16 -0.27 -9.81
N LEU A 169 4.42 -0.70 -9.73
CA LEU A 169 4.76 -2.11 -9.50
C LEU A 169 4.33 -2.64 -8.14
N SER A 170 4.62 -1.89 -7.08
CA SER A 170 4.40 -2.37 -5.71
C SER A 170 4.05 -1.25 -4.75
N LEU A 171 4.57 -0.04 -4.94
CA LEU A 171 4.35 1.06 -4.00
C LEU A 171 2.89 1.53 -4.02
N LEU A 172 2.36 1.81 -5.21
CA LEU A 172 0.98 2.27 -5.38
C LEU A 172 -0.06 1.24 -4.93
N PRO A 173 -0.03 0.00 -5.46
CA PRO A 173 -0.99 -1.05 -5.09
C PRO A 173 -0.94 -1.36 -3.59
N ARG A 174 0.25 -1.36 -2.98
CA ARG A 174 0.40 -1.60 -1.54
C ARG A 174 -0.16 -0.46 -0.70
N LYS A 175 0.08 0.80 -1.08
CA LYS A 175 -0.53 1.94 -0.40
C LYS A 175 -2.05 1.92 -0.53
N LEU A 176 -2.57 1.62 -1.73
CA LEU A 176 -4.01 1.47 -1.97
C LEU A 176 -4.60 0.34 -1.10
N TYR A 177 -3.92 -0.80 -1.05
CA TYR A 177 -4.30 -1.94 -0.21
C TYR A 177 -4.38 -1.56 1.29
N VAL A 178 -3.32 -0.94 1.82
CA VAL A 178 -3.28 -0.54 3.23
C VAL A 178 -4.38 0.49 3.52
N GLY A 179 -4.58 1.48 2.65
CA GLY A 179 -5.62 2.49 2.80
C GLY A 179 -7.02 1.88 2.82
N LEU A 180 -7.36 1.05 1.84
CA LEU A 180 -8.64 0.35 1.78
C LEU A 180 -8.84 -0.60 2.97
N GLY A 181 -7.79 -1.30 3.40
CA GLY A 181 -7.85 -2.18 4.57
C GLY A 181 -8.16 -1.41 5.86
N THR A 182 -7.48 -0.27 6.08
CA THR A 182 -7.77 0.59 7.24
C THR A 182 -9.14 1.23 7.18
N LEU A 183 -9.63 1.59 5.98
CA LEU A 183 -10.98 2.09 5.78
C LEU A 183 -12.03 1.03 6.13
N PHE A 184 -11.80 -0.22 5.72
CA PHE A 184 -12.69 -1.33 6.04
C PHE A 184 -12.79 -1.58 7.55
N ILE A 185 -11.65 -1.53 8.25
CA ILE A 185 -11.59 -1.62 9.71
C ILE A 185 -12.38 -0.46 10.35
N ALA A 186 -12.24 0.76 9.82
CA ALA A 186 -12.98 1.92 10.32
C ALA A 186 -14.50 1.75 10.14
N ILE A 187 -14.96 1.30 8.96
CA ILE A 187 -16.38 1.03 8.71
C ILE A 187 -16.92 -0.05 9.66
N ALA A 188 -16.19 -1.16 9.81
CA ALA A 188 -16.60 -2.24 10.72
C ALA A 188 -16.67 -1.77 12.18
N ALA A 189 -15.70 -0.98 12.63
CA ALA A 189 -15.69 -0.42 13.98
C ALA A 189 -16.83 0.59 14.20
N MET A 190 -17.10 1.48 13.21
CA MET A 190 -18.22 2.42 13.25
C MET A 190 -19.57 1.69 13.36
N MET A 191 -19.72 0.56 12.67
CA MET A 191 -20.90 -0.28 12.77
C MET A 191 -21.10 -0.84 14.19
N VAL A 192 -20.02 -1.29 14.84
CA VAL A 192 -20.07 -1.73 16.25
C VAL A 192 -20.41 -0.57 17.19
N VAL A 193 -19.84 0.62 16.96
CA VAL A 193 -20.17 1.84 17.71
C VAL A 193 -21.66 2.14 17.62
N PHE A 194 -22.23 2.08 16.41
CA PHE A 194 -23.65 2.30 16.19
C PHE A 194 -24.49 1.28 16.95
N SER A 195 -24.22 -0.02 16.78
CA SER A 195 -24.95 -1.08 17.50
C SER A 195 -24.86 -0.96 19.02
N ALA A 196 -23.68 -0.66 19.56
CA ALA A 196 -23.48 -0.47 20.99
C ALA A 196 -24.23 0.76 21.52
N THR A 197 -24.20 1.87 20.77
CA THR A 197 -24.95 3.09 21.09
C THR A 197 -26.44 2.82 21.12
N SER A 198 -26.97 2.14 20.11
CA SER A 198 -28.38 1.78 20.03
C SER A 198 -28.81 0.88 21.17
N PHE A 199 -27.98 -0.10 21.55
CA PHE A 199 -28.27 -0.94 22.70
C PHE A 199 -28.35 -0.13 24.00
N ILE A 200 -27.43 0.82 24.21
CA ILE A 200 -27.41 1.69 25.40
C ILE A 200 -28.64 2.62 25.44
N VAL A 201 -29.09 3.13 24.30
CA VAL A 201 -30.22 4.07 24.22
C VAL A 201 -31.57 3.35 24.35
N PHE A 202 -31.70 2.13 23.81
CA PHE A 202 -32.96 1.40 23.73
C PHE A 202 -33.09 0.24 24.73
N THR A 203 -32.21 0.13 25.72
CA THR A 203 -32.26 -0.94 26.74
C THR A 203 -33.60 -1.07 27.46
N ASP A 204 -34.36 0.03 27.60
CA ASP A 204 -35.67 0.05 28.27
C ASP A 204 -36.86 0.22 27.28
N GLY A 205 -36.62 0.13 25.96
CA GLY A 205 -37.61 0.39 24.90
C GLY A 205 -38.16 -0.86 24.19
N SER A 206 -39.15 -0.67 23.32
CA SER A 206 -39.75 -1.74 22.50
C SER A 206 -38.73 -2.46 21.62
N THR A 207 -38.65 -3.79 21.74
CA THR A 207 -37.70 -4.67 21.03
C THR A 207 -37.72 -4.50 19.51
N TRP A 208 -38.83 -4.04 18.93
CA TRP A 208 -38.95 -3.80 17.49
C TRP A 208 -38.06 -2.64 17.01
N ILE A 209 -37.86 -1.61 17.85
CA ILE A 209 -36.97 -0.47 17.53
C ILE A 209 -35.52 -0.93 17.55
N ALA A 210 -35.12 -1.75 18.53
CA ALA A 210 -33.77 -2.32 18.59
C ALA A 210 -33.45 -3.19 17.36
N ILE A 211 -34.41 -4.01 16.91
CA ILE A 211 -34.25 -4.86 15.71
C ILE A 211 -34.07 -3.99 14.46
N LEU A 212 -34.91 -2.96 14.27
CA LEU A 212 -34.84 -2.08 13.10
C LEU A 212 -33.50 -1.33 13.05
N VAL A 213 -33.01 -0.90 14.21
CA VAL A 213 -31.74 -0.18 14.34
C VAL A 213 -30.52 -1.09 14.13
N ILE A 214 -30.62 -2.42 14.31
CA ILE A 214 -29.53 -3.35 13.95
C ILE A 214 -29.56 -3.70 12.46
N VAL A 215 -30.76 -3.92 11.90
CA VAL A 215 -30.94 -4.37 10.53
C VAL A 215 -30.59 -3.27 9.53
N VAL A 216 -31.03 -2.03 9.76
CA VAL A 216 -30.85 -0.93 8.81
C VAL A 216 -29.37 -0.63 8.50
N PRO A 217 -28.44 -0.54 9.47
CA PRO A 217 -27.02 -0.36 9.19
C PRO A 217 -26.36 -1.57 8.51
N SER A 218 -26.84 -2.78 8.80
CA SER A 218 -26.22 -4.00 8.28
C SER A 218 -26.32 -4.11 6.76
N VAL A 219 -27.36 -3.53 6.16
CA VAL A 219 -27.60 -3.53 4.71
C VAL A 219 -26.51 -2.75 3.95
N PRO A 220 -26.20 -1.47 4.26
CA PRO A 220 -25.05 -0.76 3.70
C PRO A 220 -23.71 -1.48 3.89
N ALA A 221 -23.49 -2.12 5.04
CA ALA A 221 -22.23 -2.82 5.33
C ALA A 221 -22.04 -4.06 4.43
N ILE A 222 -23.10 -4.88 4.28
CA ILE A 222 -23.08 -6.06 3.40
C ILE A 222 -22.91 -5.63 1.94
N LEU A 223 -23.62 -4.58 1.52
CA LEU A 223 -23.51 -4.05 0.17
C LEU A 223 -22.10 -3.52 -0.10
N PHE A 224 -21.51 -2.77 0.85
CA PHE A 224 -20.15 -2.26 0.73
C PHE A 224 -19.14 -3.40 0.60
N PHE A 225 -19.25 -4.44 1.43
CA PHE A 225 -18.38 -5.61 1.36
C PHE A 225 -18.50 -6.30 0.00
N TYR A 226 -19.72 -6.57 -0.48
CA TYR A 226 -19.94 -7.22 -1.77
C TYR A 226 -19.34 -6.43 -2.95
N LEU A 227 -19.56 -5.11 -2.97
CA LEU A 227 -19.06 -4.24 -4.04
C LEU A 227 -17.53 -4.11 -4.04
N HIS A 228 -16.91 -4.04 -2.86
CA HIS A 228 -15.46 -3.81 -2.74
C HIS A 228 -14.66 -5.11 -2.69
N PHE A 229 -15.29 -6.27 -2.46
CA PHE A 229 -14.61 -7.55 -2.38
C PHE A 229 -13.82 -7.88 -3.64
N ARG A 230 -14.42 -7.66 -4.83
CA ARG A 230 -13.73 -7.91 -6.11
C ARG A 230 -12.49 -7.03 -6.28
N LEU A 231 -12.61 -5.74 -5.96
CA LEU A 231 -11.49 -4.79 -6.03
C LEU A 231 -10.39 -5.18 -5.04
N PHE A 232 -10.77 -5.60 -3.84
CA PHE A 232 -9.84 -6.03 -2.81
C PHE A 232 -9.07 -7.29 -3.21
N ASP A 233 -9.75 -8.29 -3.79
CA ASP A 233 -9.10 -9.51 -4.31
C ASP A 233 -8.11 -9.20 -5.45
N ASP A 234 -8.49 -8.33 -6.39
CA ASP A 234 -7.61 -7.91 -7.48
C ASP A 234 -6.33 -7.23 -6.96
N ILE A 235 -6.46 -6.37 -5.94
CA ILE A 235 -5.31 -5.68 -5.31
C ILE A 235 -4.45 -6.67 -4.52
N LEU A 236 -5.07 -7.57 -3.75
CA LEU A 236 -4.36 -8.62 -3.01
C LEU A 236 -3.52 -9.48 -3.96
N ARG A 237 -4.13 -9.95 -5.05
CA ARG A 237 -3.47 -10.73 -6.09
C ARG A 237 -2.35 -9.92 -6.72
N SER A 238 -2.55 -8.63 -7.00
CA SER A 238 -1.50 -7.80 -7.62
C SER A 238 -0.30 -7.57 -6.70
N VAL A 239 -0.52 -7.37 -5.40
CA VAL A 239 0.54 -7.24 -4.39
C VAL A 239 1.32 -8.55 -4.27
N PHE A 240 0.61 -9.69 -4.15
CA PHE A 240 1.24 -11.00 -4.01
C PHE A 240 2.04 -11.40 -5.25
N VAL A 241 1.47 -11.20 -6.44
CA VAL A 241 2.15 -11.48 -7.72
C VAL A 241 3.37 -10.58 -7.89
N SER A 242 3.29 -9.30 -7.49
CA SER A 242 4.43 -8.38 -7.53
C SER A 242 5.57 -8.84 -6.62
N ASP A 243 5.26 -9.22 -5.37
CA ASP A 243 6.25 -9.72 -4.41
C ASP A 243 6.88 -11.05 -4.85
N TYR A 244 6.11 -11.92 -5.53
CA TYR A 244 6.62 -13.17 -6.10
C TYR A 244 7.48 -12.96 -7.36
N LEU A 245 7.01 -12.17 -8.33
CA LEU A 245 7.71 -11.91 -9.59
C LEU A 245 8.93 -11.02 -9.42
N ILE A 246 8.90 -10.11 -8.45
CA ILE A 246 10.02 -9.28 -8.04
C ILE A 246 10.31 -9.66 -6.59
N PRO A 247 10.99 -10.81 -6.36
CA PRO A 247 11.51 -11.07 -5.04
C PRO A 247 12.35 -9.85 -4.69
N LYS A 248 12.00 -9.18 -3.59
CA LYS A 248 12.90 -8.18 -3.03
C LYS A 248 14.18 -8.94 -2.76
N CYS A 249 15.18 -8.79 -3.65
CA CYS A 249 16.54 -9.17 -3.32
C CYS A 249 16.77 -8.48 -1.99
N LYS A 250 16.86 -9.29 -0.91
CA LYS A 250 16.99 -8.82 0.47
C LYS A 250 17.84 -7.57 0.39
N THR A 251 17.26 -6.42 0.74
CA THR A 251 18.00 -5.18 0.85
C THR A 251 19.26 -5.55 1.57
N SER A 252 20.33 -5.40 0.82
CA SER A 252 21.62 -5.94 1.11
C SER A 252 21.92 -5.61 2.56
N LEU A 253 22.23 -6.65 3.33
CA LEU A 253 22.92 -6.58 4.62
C LEU A 253 24.31 -5.88 4.50
N PHE A 254 24.59 -5.26 3.35
CA PHE A 254 25.73 -4.43 2.99
C PHE A 254 25.69 -3.01 3.57
N TYR A 255 24.82 -2.71 4.53
CA TYR A 255 25.12 -1.60 5.45
C TYR A 255 25.99 -2.03 6.65
N LYS A 256 26.17 -3.34 6.89
CA LYS A 256 26.96 -3.83 8.05
C LYS A 256 28.40 -4.27 7.75
N GLU A 257 28.78 -4.43 6.49
CA GLU A 257 30.14 -4.86 6.15
C GLU A 257 31.13 -3.68 5.95
N GLY A 258 30.62 -2.50 5.59
CA GLY A 258 31.42 -1.26 5.49
C GLY A 258 31.78 -0.64 6.85
N GLU A 259 30.87 -0.66 7.83
CA GLU A 259 31.15 -0.10 9.17
C GLU A 259 32.09 -0.97 10.00
N THR A 260 32.09 -2.29 9.80
CA THR A 260 32.93 -3.21 10.58
C THR A 260 34.40 -3.11 10.15
N LYS A 261 34.68 -2.96 8.84
CA LYS A 261 36.04 -2.75 8.34
C LYS A 261 36.60 -1.38 8.70
N VAL A 262 35.77 -0.32 8.67
CA VAL A 262 36.19 1.03 9.09
C VAL A 262 36.43 1.09 10.61
N LYS A 263 35.62 0.43 11.44
CA LYS A 263 35.87 0.33 12.90
C LYS A 263 37.10 -0.52 13.22
N GLN A 264 37.36 -1.62 12.52
CA GLN A 264 38.59 -2.40 12.71
C GLN A 264 39.83 -1.60 12.28
N GLN A 265 39.85 -0.97 11.11
CA GLN A 265 41.01 -0.15 10.68
C GLN A 265 41.27 1.06 11.58
N LYS A 266 40.22 1.74 12.10
CA LYS A 266 40.40 2.81 13.10
C LYS A 266 40.92 2.28 14.43
N LYS A 267 40.47 1.10 14.89
CA LYS A 267 40.92 0.50 16.14
C LYS A 267 42.38 0.00 16.04
N THR A 268 42.80 -0.56 14.90
CA THR A 268 44.20 -0.97 14.68
C THR A 268 45.14 0.22 14.49
N LYS A 269 44.69 1.34 13.90
CA LYS A 269 45.48 2.57 13.80
C LYS A 269 45.56 3.35 15.12
N GLN A 270 44.52 3.33 15.96
CA GLN A 270 44.60 3.92 17.31
C GLN A 270 45.40 3.07 18.30
N LEU A 271 45.47 1.75 18.14
CA LEU A 271 46.32 0.90 19.00
C LEU A 271 47.83 1.01 18.67
N ASN A 272 48.19 1.43 17.45
CA ASN A 272 49.59 1.58 17.02
C ASN A 272 50.12 3.02 17.04
N GLY A 273 49.31 3.98 17.54
CA GLY A 273 49.64 5.40 17.51
C GLY A 273 49.28 6.09 18.81
N ASN A 274 49.89 5.64 19.92
CA ASN A 274 50.22 6.44 21.10
C ASN A 274 50.69 5.53 22.23
N PHE A 275 51.99 5.23 22.22
CA PHE A 275 52.73 4.89 23.44
C PHE A 275 54.08 5.61 23.41
N THR A 276 54.01 6.93 23.54
CA THR A 276 55.14 7.79 23.90
C THR A 276 54.97 8.12 25.38
N ILE A 277 55.70 7.39 26.22
CA ILE A 277 55.99 7.82 27.60
C ILE A 277 57.27 8.65 27.52
N GLN A 278 57.10 9.96 27.70
CA GLN A 278 58.19 10.89 28.00
C GLN A 278 58.59 10.67 29.46
N CYS A 279 59.81 10.21 29.70
CA CYS A 279 60.50 10.40 30.98
C CYS A 279 61.77 11.21 30.70
N ALA A 280 61.73 12.48 31.09
CA ALA A 280 62.91 13.32 31.24
C ALA A 280 63.58 12.95 32.57
N CYS A 281 64.84 12.53 32.51
CA CYS A 281 65.77 12.65 33.62
C CYS A 281 67.12 13.09 33.06
N SER A 282 67.57 14.24 33.55
CA SER A 282 68.86 14.85 33.29
C SER A 282 69.90 14.20 34.20
N THR A 283 71.08 13.87 33.67
CA THR A 283 72.40 14.02 34.32
C THR A 283 73.55 13.71 33.35
N ASN A 284 74.40 14.73 33.14
CA ASN A 284 75.87 14.79 32.90
C ASN A 284 76.59 13.48 32.50
N VAL A 285 77.47 13.47 31.49
CA VAL A 285 78.72 14.25 31.32
C VAL A 285 78.98 14.55 29.84
#